data_AF-W4JU78-F1
#
_entry.id   AF-W4JU78-F1
#
_cell.length_a   1.000
_cell.length_b   1.000
_cell.length_c   1.000
_cell.angle_alpha   90.00
_cell.angle_beta   90.00
_cell.angle_gamma   90.00
#
_symmetry.space_group_name_H-M   'P 1'
#
loop_
_entity.id
_entity.type
_entity.pdbx_description
1 polymer ?
#
loop_
_entity_poly.entity_id
_entity_poly.type
_entity_poly.pdbx_seq_one_letter_code
_entity_poly.pdbx_strand_id
1 'polypeptide(L)'
;MNKAGAQGRSDDTNTIKGRILRFIPKLLNAGLVPPLSEVTKTGRGFDHPQTAFYLMPACWVSEWKKDADGTFCKLKDGQLSISADLMPAFMYQDPDLYNCLQPYERFAHGHILIHRMTPMLIAYAAAHTQFALSSTKSWDTEGSDGFNYRAFVDNIIAAFENDPDWAKDTLQYWNKHVVSFFIPA
;
A
#
# COMPACT_ATOMS: atom_id res chain seq x y z
N MET A 1 -6.13 1.57 -25.13
CA MET A 1 -5.87 1.81 -23.69
C MET A 1 -6.36 3.23 -23.40
N ASN A 2 -7.55 3.40 -22.79
CA ASN A 2 -8.21 4.70 -22.73
C ASN A 2 -7.63 5.60 -21.63
N LYS A 3 -7.44 6.88 -21.97
CA LYS A 3 -6.75 7.92 -21.16
C LYS A 3 -7.40 8.20 -19.80
N ALA A 4 -8.71 7.98 -19.66
CA ALA A 4 -9.45 8.24 -18.42
C ALA A 4 -9.16 7.22 -17.30
N GLY A 5 -9.13 5.92 -17.61
CA GLY A 5 -8.77 4.89 -16.62
C GLY A 5 -7.30 4.95 -16.19
N ALA A 6 -6.43 5.45 -17.07
CA ALA A 6 -5.06 5.81 -16.70
C ALA A 6 -5.01 7.03 -15.76
N GLN A 7 -5.92 8.00 -15.96
CA GLN A 7 -6.01 9.21 -15.15
C GLN A 7 -6.53 8.94 -13.72
N GLY A 8 -7.60 8.16 -13.55
CA GLY A 8 -8.12 7.80 -12.23
C GLY A 8 -7.09 7.06 -11.36
N ARG A 9 -6.45 6.03 -11.92
CA ARG A 9 -5.33 5.33 -11.25
C ARG A 9 -4.17 6.27 -10.93
N SER A 10 -3.87 7.23 -11.81
CA SER A 10 -2.82 8.23 -11.60
C SER A 10 -3.16 9.14 -10.43
N ASP A 11 -4.39 9.61 -10.32
CA ASP A 11 -4.86 10.52 -9.28
C ASP A 11 -4.87 9.84 -7.89
N ASP A 12 -5.32 8.58 -7.81
CA ASP A 12 -5.25 7.77 -6.59
C ASP A 12 -3.80 7.53 -6.16
N THR A 13 -2.96 7.13 -7.12
CA THR A 13 -1.54 6.92 -6.85
C THR A 13 -0.86 8.23 -6.44
N ASN A 14 -1.27 9.40 -6.98
CA ASN A 14 -0.74 10.71 -6.60
C ASN A 14 -1.14 11.12 -5.18
N THR A 15 -2.38 10.83 -4.79
CA THR A 15 -2.87 11.08 -3.44
C THR A 15 -2.14 10.19 -2.42
N ILE A 16 -1.95 8.91 -2.74
CA ILE A 16 -1.19 7.97 -1.90
C ILE A 16 0.29 8.38 -1.83
N LYS A 17 0.91 8.80 -2.94
CA LYS A 17 2.32 9.25 -2.98
C LYS A 17 2.62 10.35 -1.98
N GLY A 18 1.74 11.35 -1.85
CA GLY A 18 1.93 12.46 -0.91
C GLY A 18 1.64 12.05 0.54
N ARG A 19 0.62 11.20 0.75
CA ARG A 19 0.20 10.78 2.10
C ARG A 19 1.14 9.75 2.72
N ILE A 20 1.64 8.78 1.95
CA ILE A 20 2.49 7.70 2.47
C ILE A 20 3.77 8.23 3.13
N LEU A 21 4.35 9.31 2.59
CA LEU A 21 5.53 9.95 3.16
C LEU A 21 5.27 10.56 4.55
N ARG A 22 4.03 10.94 4.86
CA ARG A 22 3.62 11.42 6.19
C ARG A 22 3.40 10.29 7.19
N PHE A 23 3.15 9.07 6.70
CA PHE A 23 2.93 7.89 7.53
C PHE A 23 4.22 7.12 7.81
N ILE A 24 5.16 7.06 6.86
CA ILE A 24 6.43 6.32 7.02
C ILE A 24 7.17 6.72 8.32
N PRO A 25 7.42 8.01 8.64
CA PRO A 25 8.09 8.38 9.88
C PRO A 25 7.38 7.93 11.16
N LYS A 26 6.03 7.86 11.14
CA LYS A 26 5.23 7.34 12.26
C LYS A 26 5.26 5.81 12.35
N LEU A 27 5.43 5.14 11.22
CA LEU A 27 5.48 3.69 11.10
C LEU A 27 6.87 3.12 11.39
N LEU A 28 7.93 3.91 11.17
CA LEU A 28 9.31 3.49 11.34
C LEU A 28 9.90 3.80 12.72
N ASN A 29 9.15 4.47 13.62
CA ASN A 29 9.58 4.88 14.97
C ASN A 29 10.88 5.70 15.07
N ALA A 30 11.55 5.94 13.95
CA ALA A 30 12.71 6.79 13.78
C ALA A 30 12.48 7.59 12.49
N GLY A 31 12.81 8.88 12.50
CA GLY A 31 12.74 9.70 11.28
C GLY A 31 13.56 9.08 10.13
N LEU A 32 13.22 9.48 8.90
CA LEU A 32 14.00 9.08 7.73
C LEU A 32 15.29 9.90 7.68
N VAL A 33 16.42 9.23 7.46
CA VAL A 33 17.76 9.77 7.36
C VAL A 33 18.38 9.28 6.05
N PRO A 34 18.57 10.18 5.06
CA PRO A 34 18.15 11.58 5.04
C PRO A 34 16.62 11.77 4.93
N PRO A 35 16.06 12.94 5.31
CA PRO A 35 14.63 13.21 5.10
C PRO A 35 14.23 13.08 3.62
N LEU A 36 13.06 12.48 3.36
CA LEU A 36 12.53 12.37 2.00
C LEU A 36 11.88 13.68 1.54
N SER A 37 12.01 13.98 0.25
CA SER A 37 11.28 15.08 -0.39
C SER A 37 9.78 14.76 -0.45
N GLU A 38 8.94 15.69 -0.01
CA GLU A 38 7.47 15.59 -0.15
C GLU A 38 7.00 15.88 -1.59
N VAL A 39 7.84 16.55 -2.39
CA VAL A 39 7.47 17.05 -3.72
C VAL A 39 7.95 16.11 -4.83
N THR A 40 9.15 15.53 -4.67
CA THR A 40 9.80 14.73 -5.70
C THR A 40 9.98 13.28 -5.26
N LYS A 41 9.99 12.35 -6.23
CA LYS A 41 10.30 10.94 -5.96
C LYS A 41 11.79 10.65 -5.77
N THR A 42 12.65 11.63 -5.94
CA THR A 42 14.10 11.49 -5.87
C THR A 42 14.56 11.10 -4.46
N GLY A 43 15.59 10.25 -4.35
CA GLY A 43 16.20 9.91 -3.08
C GLY A 43 15.36 8.99 -2.19
N ARG A 44 14.54 8.11 -2.79
CA ARG A 44 13.75 7.10 -2.08
C ARG A 44 13.82 5.76 -2.82
N GLY A 45 13.23 4.71 -2.25
CA GLY A 45 13.34 3.36 -2.81
C GLY A 45 14.75 2.82 -2.59
N PHE A 46 15.40 2.29 -3.63
CA PHE A 46 16.78 1.78 -3.54
C PHE A 46 17.86 2.87 -3.52
N ASP A 47 17.49 4.16 -3.59
CA ASP A 47 18.40 5.28 -3.41
C ASP A 47 18.50 5.77 -1.95
N HIS A 48 17.75 5.16 -1.02
CA HIS A 48 17.71 5.56 0.38
C HIS A 48 17.75 4.33 1.31
N PRO A 49 18.66 4.25 2.28
CA PRO A 49 18.88 3.05 3.10
C PRO A 49 17.62 2.49 3.77
N GLN A 50 16.85 3.31 4.50
CA GLN A 50 15.64 2.82 5.19
C GLN A 50 14.54 2.37 4.22
N THR A 51 14.23 3.10 3.14
CA THR A 51 13.23 2.63 2.18
C THR A 51 13.71 1.44 1.36
N ALA A 52 15.01 1.31 1.13
CA ALA A 52 15.60 0.15 0.46
C ALA A 52 15.44 -1.10 1.33
N PHE A 53 15.69 -1.00 2.64
CA PHE A 53 15.44 -2.07 3.59
C PHE A 53 13.99 -2.58 3.52
N TYR A 54 13.00 -1.69 3.43
CA TYR A 54 11.60 -2.11 3.34
C TYR A 54 11.23 -2.73 1.98
N LEU A 55 11.86 -2.31 0.89
CA LEU A 55 11.56 -2.80 -0.47
C LEU A 55 12.36 -4.02 -0.89
N MET A 56 13.51 -4.28 -0.28
CA MET A 56 14.32 -5.46 -0.60
C MET A 56 13.58 -6.74 -0.21
N PRO A 57 13.86 -7.88 -0.88
CA PRO A 57 13.41 -9.18 -0.43
C PRO A 57 13.72 -9.46 1.04
N ALA A 58 12.74 -10.01 1.78
CA ALA A 58 12.89 -10.34 3.19
C ALA A 58 14.00 -11.37 3.44
N CYS A 59 14.32 -12.21 2.44
CA CYS A 59 15.43 -13.17 2.52
C CYS A 59 16.81 -12.53 2.65
N TRP A 60 16.96 -11.24 2.35
CA TRP A 60 18.22 -10.50 2.51
C TRP A 60 18.32 -9.74 3.84
N VAL A 61 17.31 -9.83 4.71
CA VAL A 61 17.35 -9.15 6.03
C VAL A 61 18.51 -9.66 6.88
N SER A 62 18.84 -10.95 6.79
CA SER A 62 19.94 -11.54 7.57
C SER A 62 21.30 -10.99 7.15
N GLU A 63 21.48 -10.73 5.86
CA GLU A 63 22.66 -10.15 5.23
C GLU A 63 22.75 -8.67 5.57
N TRP A 64 21.63 -7.95 5.48
CA TRP A 64 21.54 -6.55 5.88
C TRP A 64 21.93 -6.34 7.35
N LYS A 65 21.51 -7.22 8.25
CA LYS A 65 21.92 -7.18 9.67
C LYS A 65 23.42 -7.38 9.88
N LYS A 66 24.06 -8.18 9.02
CA LYS A 66 25.51 -8.45 9.10
C LYS A 66 26.33 -7.30 8.51
N ASP A 67 25.86 -6.74 7.40
CA ASP A 67 26.53 -5.70 6.63
C ASP A 67 25.50 -4.88 5.85
N ALA A 68 24.96 -3.85 6.50
CA ALA A 68 23.92 -3.01 5.90
C ALA A 68 24.44 -2.23 4.69
N ASP A 69 25.62 -1.64 4.80
CA ASP A 69 26.22 -0.82 3.74
C ASP A 69 26.57 -1.68 2.51
N GLY A 70 27.19 -2.85 2.71
CA GLY A 70 27.51 -3.75 1.61
C GLY A 70 26.27 -4.37 0.97
N THR A 71 25.26 -4.72 1.76
CA THR A 71 23.97 -5.22 1.23
C THR A 71 23.25 -4.12 0.44
N PHE A 72 23.25 -2.89 0.94
CA PHE A 72 22.68 -1.74 0.25
C PHE A 72 23.39 -1.44 -1.07
N CYS A 73 24.73 -1.44 -1.10
CA CYS A 73 25.51 -1.29 -2.32
C CYS A 73 25.18 -2.39 -3.34
N LYS A 74 25.13 -3.65 -2.91
CA LYS A 74 24.78 -4.78 -3.80
C LYS A 74 23.36 -4.69 -4.36
N LEU A 75 22.39 -4.20 -3.58
CA LEU A 75 21.03 -3.92 -4.06
C LEU A 75 21.05 -2.81 -5.13
N LYS A 76 21.77 -1.72 -4.87
CA LYS A 76 21.85 -0.56 -5.77
C LYS A 76 22.55 -0.90 -7.09
N ASP A 77 23.59 -1.71 -7.03
CA ASP A 77 24.36 -2.16 -8.18
C ASP A 77 23.69 -3.33 -8.94
N GLY A 78 22.53 -3.81 -8.46
CA GLY A 78 21.79 -4.92 -9.08
C GLY A 78 22.44 -6.29 -8.90
N GLN A 79 23.37 -6.43 -7.95
CA GLN A 79 24.04 -7.69 -7.64
C GLN A 79 23.15 -8.63 -6.80
N LEU A 80 22.15 -8.09 -6.09
CA LEU A 80 21.10 -8.87 -5.43
C LEU A 80 19.82 -8.84 -6.25
N SER A 81 19.31 -10.03 -6.57
CA SER A 81 18.07 -10.18 -7.34
C SER A 81 16.86 -9.70 -6.53
N ILE A 82 16.01 -8.90 -7.17
CA ILE A 82 14.72 -8.42 -6.67
C ILE A 82 13.68 -8.88 -7.68
N SER A 83 13.30 -10.15 -7.64
CA SER A 83 12.23 -10.71 -8.49
C SER A 83 10.88 -10.65 -7.80
N ALA A 84 9.81 -10.74 -8.59
CA ALA A 84 8.43 -10.77 -8.07
C ALA A 84 8.12 -12.01 -7.22
N ASP A 85 8.95 -13.06 -7.32
CA ASP A 85 8.83 -14.29 -6.53
C ASP A 85 9.31 -14.10 -5.09
N LEU A 86 10.02 -13.00 -4.81
CA LEU A 86 10.56 -12.69 -3.49
C LEU A 86 9.76 -11.59 -2.82
N MET A 87 9.18 -11.90 -1.66
CA MET A 87 8.36 -10.94 -0.92
C MET A 87 9.22 -9.84 -0.28
N PRO A 88 8.87 -8.56 -0.46
CA PRO A 88 9.56 -7.45 0.19
C PRO A 88 9.47 -7.50 1.72
N ALA A 89 10.47 -6.97 2.41
CA ALA A 89 10.51 -6.89 3.87
C ALA A 89 9.28 -6.20 4.48
N PHE A 90 8.74 -5.15 3.84
CA PHE A 90 7.56 -4.43 4.35
C PHE A 90 6.29 -5.30 4.48
N MET A 91 6.27 -6.50 3.88
CA MET A 91 5.15 -7.43 3.99
C MET A 91 5.09 -8.11 5.37
N TYR A 92 6.18 -8.10 6.13
CA TYR A 92 6.31 -8.87 7.37
C TYR A 92 6.15 -7.99 8.61
N GLN A 93 5.49 -8.50 9.65
CA GLN A 93 5.28 -7.79 10.93
C GLN A 93 6.60 -7.30 11.52
N ASP A 94 7.57 -8.21 11.57
CA ASP A 94 8.92 -7.95 12.04
C ASP A 94 9.90 -8.58 11.05
N PRO A 95 10.42 -7.81 10.08
CA PRO A 95 11.32 -8.31 9.05
C PRO A 95 12.58 -8.96 9.64
N ASP A 96 12.98 -8.49 10.82
CA ASP A 96 14.14 -8.98 11.55
C ASP A 96 14.02 -10.44 11.98
N LEU A 97 12.80 -10.96 12.03
CA LEU A 97 12.45 -12.33 12.39
C LEU A 97 12.05 -13.17 11.17
N TYR A 98 12.29 -12.67 9.96
CA TYR A 98 11.99 -13.42 8.73
C TYR A 98 12.74 -14.77 8.71
N ASN A 99 11.98 -15.83 8.43
CA ASN A 99 12.48 -17.19 8.30
C ASN A 99 12.22 -17.71 6.88
N CYS A 100 13.27 -17.91 6.09
CA CYS A 100 13.13 -18.40 4.72
C CYS A 100 12.59 -19.84 4.63
N LEU A 101 12.68 -20.63 5.71
CA LEU A 101 12.09 -21.97 5.79
C LEU A 101 10.60 -21.92 6.13
N GLN A 102 10.10 -20.79 6.66
CA GLN A 102 8.70 -20.56 7.00
C GLN A 102 8.25 -19.17 6.48
N PRO A 103 8.28 -18.92 5.16
CA PRO A 103 8.14 -17.59 4.58
C PRO A 103 6.73 -16.97 4.72
N TYR A 104 5.75 -17.73 5.18
CA TYR A 104 4.39 -17.25 5.45
C TYR A 104 4.16 -16.88 6.92
N GLU A 105 5.12 -17.19 7.80
CA GLU A 105 5.05 -16.75 9.19
C GLU A 105 5.08 -15.21 9.23
N ARG A 106 4.05 -14.61 9.85
CA ARG A 106 3.90 -13.14 9.99
C ARG A 106 3.87 -12.37 8.67
N PHE A 107 3.55 -13.06 7.57
CA PHE A 107 3.36 -12.48 6.25
C PHE A 107 2.06 -11.66 6.21
N ALA A 108 2.08 -10.56 5.46
CA ALA A 108 0.98 -9.58 5.34
C ALA A 108 0.61 -8.85 6.64
N HIS A 109 1.49 -8.88 7.65
CA HIS A 109 1.32 -8.19 8.93
C HIS A 109 2.22 -6.95 9.09
N GLY A 110 2.97 -6.57 8.05
CA GLY A 110 3.88 -5.44 8.11
C GLY A 110 3.18 -4.08 8.30
N HIS A 111 3.81 -3.22 9.09
CA HIS A 111 3.21 -1.95 9.55
C HIS A 111 2.91 -0.95 8.42
N ILE A 112 3.55 -1.09 7.25
CA ILE A 112 3.34 -0.20 6.10
C ILE A 112 2.13 -0.64 5.25
N LEU A 113 1.57 -1.83 5.52
CA LEU A 113 0.36 -2.32 4.86
C LEU A 113 -0.90 -1.61 5.35
N ILE A 114 -1.96 -1.77 4.57
CA ILE A 114 -3.29 -1.27 4.90
C ILE A 114 -3.86 -2.10 6.04
N HIS A 115 -3.80 -1.57 7.26
CA HIS A 115 -4.25 -2.25 8.47
C HIS A 115 -5.57 -1.69 9.02
N ARG A 116 -6.25 -0.80 8.29
CA ARG A 116 -7.57 -0.26 8.63
C ARG A 116 -8.40 -0.03 7.38
N MET A 117 -9.66 -0.43 7.45
CA MET A 117 -10.68 -0.02 6.50
C MET A 117 -10.93 1.48 6.61
N THR A 118 -11.06 2.10 5.45
CA THR A 118 -11.34 3.52 5.28
C THR A 118 -12.50 3.68 4.30
N PRO A 119 -13.23 4.82 4.31
CA PRO A 119 -14.29 5.08 3.33
C PRO A 119 -13.82 4.89 1.89
N MET A 120 -12.59 5.33 1.58
CA MET A 120 -11.97 5.18 0.27
C MET A 120 -11.78 3.71 -0.12
N LEU A 121 -11.34 2.85 0.80
CA LEU A 121 -11.17 1.42 0.52
C LEU A 121 -12.51 0.72 0.27
N ILE A 122 -13.54 1.10 1.02
CA ILE A 122 -14.89 0.59 0.82
C ILE A 122 -15.43 1.05 -0.54
N ALA A 123 -15.26 2.32 -0.89
CA ALA A 123 -15.66 2.87 -2.19
C ALA A 123 -14.92 2.16 -3.35
N TYR A 124 -13.62 1.91 -3.19
CA TYR A 124 -12.83 1.20 -4.18
C TYR A 124 -13.28 -0.26 -4.33
N ALA A 125 -13.51 -0.98 -3.22
CA ALA A 125 -14.05 -2.33 -3.25
C ALA A 125 -15.41 -2.38 -3.97
N ALA A 126 -16.31 -1.44 -3.67
CA ALA A 126 -17.61 -1.34 -4.33
C ALA A 126 -17.49 -1.06 -5.83
N ALA A 127 -16.58 -0.16 -6.25
CA ALA A 127 -16.32 0.14 -7.65
C ALA A 127 -15.75 -1.08 -8.40
N HIS A 128 -14.85 -1.86 -7.78
CA HIS A 128 -14.36 -3.13 -8.32
C HIS A 128 -15.47 -4.16 -8.48
N THR A 129 -16.36 -4.28 -7.49
CA THR A 129 -17.52 -5.18 -7.58
C THR A 129 -18.45 -4.77 -8.71
N GLN A 130 -18.80 -3.49 -8.83
CA GLN A 130 -19.64 -2.98 -9.92
C GLN A 130 -19.02 -3.29 -11.29
N PHE A 131 -17.72 -3.01 -11.45
CA PHE A 131 -17.00 -3.27 -12.69
C PHE A 131 -17.01 -4.76 -13.04
N ALA A 132 -16.67 -5.63 -12.08
CA ALA A 132 -16.63 -7.07 -12.28
C ALA A 132 -17.99 -7.69 -12.64
N LEU A 133 -19.10 -7.08 -12.20
CA LEU A 133 -20.46 -7.53 -12.49
C LEU A 133 -21.06 -6.88 -13.75
N SER A 134 -20.36 -5.94 -14.38
CA SER A 134 -20.81 -5.23 -15.58
C SER A 134 -20.14 -5.79 -16.85
N SER A 135 -20.70 -5.47 -18.03
CA SER A 135 -20.07 -5.72 -19.32
C SER A 135 -19.08 -4.63 -19.74
N THR A 136 -18.88 -3.61 -18.87
CA THR A 136 -18.02 -2.46 -19.13
C THR A 136 -16.56 -2.87 -19.19
N LYS A 137 -15.82 -2.25 -20.11
CA LYS A 137 -14.41 -2.57 -20.40
C LYS A 137 -13.42 -1.54 -19.87
N SER A 138 -13.89 -0.42 -19.34
CA SER A 138 -13.06 0.64 -18.80
C SER A 138 -13.71 1.35 -17.62
N TRP A 139 -12.87 1.82 -16.70
CA TRP A 139 -13.26 2.80 -15.70
C TRP A 139 -13.13 4.18 -16.34
N ASP A 140 -14.23 4.71 -16.87
CA ASP A 140 -14.30 6.08 -17.37
C ASP A 140 -15.48 6.82 -16.71
N THR A 141 -15.51 8.13 -16.91
CA THR A 141 -16.53 9.02 -16.34
C THR A 141 -17.89 8.87 -17.03
N GLU A 142 -17.91 8.22 -18.19
CA GLU A 142 -19.06 7.97 -19.05
C GLU A 142 -18.95 6.55 -19.60
N GLY A 143 -19.19 5.57 -18.72
CA GLY A 143 -19.19 4.14 -19.04
C GLY A 143 -19.85 3.86 -20.38
N SER A 144 -19.38 2.85 -21.11
CA SER A 144 -20.14 2.31 -22.25
C SER A 144 -21.57 1.87 -21.86
N ASP A 145 -21.81 1.65 -20.57
CA ASP A 145 -23.09 1.35 -19.92
C ASP A 145 -23.78 2.56 -19.27
N GLY A 146 -23.20 3.76 -19.37
CA GLY A 146 -23.69 4.98 -18.75
C GLY A 146 -23.40 5.11 -17.25
N PHE A 147 -22.63 4.19 -16.64
CA PHE A 147 -22.30 4.25 -15.22
C PHE A 147 -21.10 5.18 -14.96
N ASN A 148 -21.29 6.17 -14.08
CA ASN A 148 -20.23 7.12 -13.72
C ASN A 148 -19.51 6.67 -12.43
N TYR A 149 -18.36 6.00 -12.59
CA TYR A 149 -17.56 5.49 -11.47
C TYR A 149 -17.05 6.58 -10.52
N ARG A 150 -16.75 7.78 -11.05
CA ARG A 150 -16.29 8.89 -10.22
C ARG A 150 -17.40 9.38 -9.31
N ALA A 151 -18.57 9.66 -9.87
CA ALA A 151 -19.73 10.06 -9.09
C ALA A 151 -20.13 8.99 -8.07
N PHE A 152 -19.99 7.71 -8.42
CA PHE A 152 -20.25 6.60 -7.50
C PHE A 152 -19.30 6.59 -6.30
N VAL A 153 -17.98 6.73 -6.53
CA VAL A 153 -16.99 6.83 -5.45
C VAL A 153 -17.22 8.06 -4.59
N ASP A 154 -17.44 9.22 -5.21
CA ASP A 154 -17.69 10.49 -4.51
C ASP A 154 -18.95 10.39 -3.63
N ASN A 155 -20.02 9.75 -4.13
CA ASN A 155 -21.26 9.53 -3.36
C ASN A 155 -21.03 8.65 -2.12
N ILE A 156 -20.22 7.59 -2.23
CA ILE A 156 -19.90 6.73 -1.08
C ILE A 156 -19.09 7.53 -0.06
N ILE A 157 -18.07 8.27 -0.49
CA ILE A 157 -17.26 9.10 0.41
C ILE A 157 -18.13 10.14 1.12
N ALA A 158 -19.00 10.83 0.37
CA ALA A 158 -19.93 11.81 0.93
C ALA A 158 -20.86 11.18 1.98
N ALA A 159 -21.30 9.93 1.81
CA ALA A 159 -22.09 9.24 2.84
C ALA A 159 -21.34 9.10 4.18
N PHE A 160 -20.03 8.80 4.14
CA PHE A 160 -19.19 8.73 5.35
C PHE A 160 -18.87 10.12 5.93
N GLU A 161 -18.86 11.17 5.12
CA GLU A 161 -18.62 12.54 5.59
C GLU A 161 -19.87 13.18 6.20
N ASN A 162 -21.06 12.85 5.66
CA ASN A 162 -22.32 13.45 6.07
C ASN A 162 -22.89 12.89 7.38
N ASP A 163 -22.52 11.66 7.77
CA ASP A 163 -22.94 11.04 9.04
C ASP A 163 -21.73 10.43 9.78
N PRO A 164 -21.04 11.24 10.62
CA PRO A 164 -19.85 10.80 11.34
C PRO A 164 -20.09 9.67 12.36
N ASP A 165 -21.28 9.61 12.96
CA ASP A 165 -21.62 8.60 13.96
C ASP A 165 -21.83 7.25 13.27
N TRP A 166 -22.64 7.22 12.20
CA TRP A 166 -22.79 6.03 11.35
C TRP A 166 -21.46 5.59 10.74
N ALA A 167 -20.64 6.55 10.27
CA ALA A 167 -19.34 6.29 9.67
C ALA A 167 -18.41 5.58 10.66
N LYS A 168 -18.38 6.06 11.91
CA LYS A 168 -17.58 5.46 12.99
C LYS A 168 -18.01 4.03 13.26
N ASP A 169 -19.30 3.79 13.45
CA ASP A 169 -19.83 2.45 13.74
C ASP A 169 -19.61 1.48 12.57
N THR A 170 -19.85 1.93 11.34
CA THR A 170 -19.59 1.16 10.13
C THR A 170 -18.11 0.78 10.01
N LEU A 171 -17.20 1.75 10.12
CA LEU A 171 -15.76 1.46 10.03
C LEU A 171 -15.28 0.54 11.15
N GLN A 172 -15.84 0.64 12.37
CA GLN A 172 -15.52 -0.28 13.45
C GLN A 172 -15.97 -1.71 13.14
N TYR A 173 -17.20 -1.87 12.60
CA TYR A 173 -17.68 -3.17 12.14
C TYR A 173 -16.75 -3.79 11.09
N TRP A 174 -16.41 -3.03 10.04
CA TRP A 174 -15.51 -3.51 8.98
C TRP A 174 -14.12 -3.85 9.50
N ASN A 175 -13.53 -3.02 10.35
CA ASN A 175 -12.22 -3.30 10.94
C ASN A 175 -12.25 -4.56 11.84
N LYS A 176 -13.33 -4.73 12.62
CA LYS A 176 -13.51 -5.91 13.45
C LYS A 176 -13.70 -7.18 12.64
N HIS A 177 -14.48 -7.15 11.56
CA HIS A 177 -14.87 -8.39 10.86
C HIS A 177 -14.01 -8.72 9.65
N VAL A 178 -13.44 -7.72 8.98
CA VAL A 178 -12.62 -7.93 7.77
C VAL A 178 -11.14 -7.87 8.08
N VAL A 179 -10.68 -6.90 8.88
CA VAL A 179 -9.23 -6.76 9.14
C VAL A 179 -8.73 -7.76 10.18
N SER A 180 -9.46 -7.97 11.28
CA SER A 180 -9.05 -8.93 12.32
C SER A 180 -9.06 -10.40 11.84
N PHE A 181 -9.78 -10.70 10.76
CA PHE A 181 -9.74 -12.02 10.13
C PHE A 181 -8.36 -12.34 9.53
N PHE A 182 -7.65 -11.31 9.02
CA PHE A 182 -6.31 -11.46 8.43
C PHE A 182 -5.17 -11.20 9.42
N ILE A 183 -5.45 -10.53 10.54
CA ILE A 183 -4.48 -10.19 11.59
C ILE A 183 -5.03 -10.66 12.93
N PRO A 184 -4.68 -11.88 13.39
CA PRO A 184 -5.02 -12.32 14.74
C PRO A 184 -4.42 -11.37 15.78
N ALA A 185 -5.20 -11.05 16.81
CA ALA A 185 -4.77 -10.20 17.92
C ALA A 185 -3.63 -10.82 18.74
#